data_AF-A0A2I0DZF0-F1
#
_entry.id   AF-A0A2I0DZF0-F1
#
_cell.length_a   1.000
_cell.length_b   1.000
_cell.length_c   1.000
_cell.angle_alpha   90.00
_cell.angle_beta   90.00
_cell.angle_gamma   90.00
#
_symmetry.space_group_name_H-M   'P 1'
#
loop_
_entity.id
_entity.type
_entity.pdbx_description
1 polymer ?
#
loop_
_entity_poly.entity_id
_entity_poly.type
_entity_poly.pdbx_seq_one_letter_code
_entity_poly.pdbx_strand_id
1 'polypeptide(L)'
;MNNWSDRGVVEQWHKLFNGTTLTQKFAKGEVIDEHLVAQLKHQIAIYRSRLSDISWFMRCLNEPIARQANLEDNCTGHFWEGRFKSQALLDEAAVLACMAYVEHFLPIDRPIRAMMAQTPEQSDFTSLKLRVTAALKGQQPSKLLAFIGNEREHQPKGIAFSLKDYLELVDETGRVIRNDKRGAISSSAARILSRLNISVANWVKIT
;
A
#
# COMPACT_ATOMS: atom_id res chain seq x y z
N MET A 1 -3.10 -1.84 -16.55
CA MET A 1 -2.38 -2.95 -17.21
C MET A 1 -2.67 -3.09 -18.71
N ASN A 2 -3.69 -2.43 -19.25
CA ASN A 2 -4.00 -2.51 -20.69
C ASN A 2 -2.90 -1.91 -21.59
N ASN A 3 -2.09 -0.99 -21.06
CA ASN A 3 -1.02 -0.35 -21.82
C ASN A 3 0.29 -1.17 -21.87
N TRP A 4 0.34 -2.35 -21.24
CA TRP A 4 1.52 -3.21 -21.32
C TRP A 4 1.50 -4.00 -22.63
N SER A 5 2.67 -4.10 -23.26
CA SER A 5 2.87 -5.01 -24.37
C SER A 5 2.77 -6.46 -23.89
N ASP A 6 2.44 -7.37 -24.80
CA ASP A 6 2.35 -8.79 -24.52
C ASP A 6 3.67 -9.35 -23.96
N ARG A 7 4.81 -8.89 -24.49
CA ARG A 7 6.13 -9.20 -23.95
C ARG A 7 6.29 -8.70 -22.51
N GLY A 8 5.90 -7.46 -22.23
CA GLY A 8 5.99 -6.89 -20.87
C GLY A 8 5.13 -7.64 -19.84
N VAL A 9 3.96 -8.13 -20.25
CA VAL A 9 3.11 -9.00 -19.40
C VAL A 9 3.84 -10.30 -19.06
N VAL A 10 4.45 -10.95 -20.04
CA VAL A 10 5.18 -12.22 -19.84
C VAL A 10 6.40 -12.01 -18.96
N GLU A 11 7.21 -10.98 -19.24
CA GLU A 11 8.40 -10.68 -18.45
C GLU A 11 8.06 -10.36 -16.99
N GLN A 12 6.97 -9.62 -16.75
CA GLN A 12 6.53 -9.35 -15.39
C GLN A 12 6.03 -10.63 -14.69
N TRP A 13 5.28 -11.48 -15.40
CA TRP A 13 4.85 -12.78 -14.86
C TRP A 13 6.05 -13.65 -14.48
N HIS A 14 7.11 -13.65 -15.29
CA HIS A 14 8.33 -14.43 -15.05
C HIS A 14 9.14 -14.01 -13.84
N LYS A 15 8.98 -12.78 -13.35
CA LYS A 15 9.59 -12.35 -12.07
C LYS A 15 8.96 -13.03 -10.85
N LEU A 16 7.73 -13.51 -10.97
CA LEU A 16 6.95 -14.10 -9.88
C LEU A 16 6.79 -15.62 -10.04
N PHE A 17 6.74 -16.12 -11.28
CA PHE A 17 6.49 -17.52 -11.59
C PHE A 17 7.34 -17.98 -12.76
N ASN A 18 7.72 -19.26 -12.82
CA ASN A 18 8.60 -19.77 -13.87
C ASN A 18 8.01 -19.69 -15.31
N GLY A 19 6.68 -19.57 -15.45
CA GLY A 19 6.00 -19.59 -16.75
C GLY A 19 6.05 -20.95 -17.45
N THR A 20 5.73 -20.98 -18.74
CA THR A 20 5.85 -22.17 -19.62
C THR A 20 7.03 -22.04 -20.58
N THR A 21 7.52 -23.16 -21.12
CA THR A 21 8.57 -23.17 -22.15
C THR A 21 8.22 -22.25 -23.33
N LEU A 22 6.96 -22.26 -23.77
CA LEU A 22 6.45 -21.39 -24.84
C LEU A 22 6.60 -19.91 -24.48
N THR A 23 6.18 -19.51 -23.28
CA THR A 23 6.28 -18.11 -22.84
C THR A 23 7.73 -17.68 -22.62
N GLN A 24 8.61 -18.58 -22.19
CA GLN A 24 10.05 -18.30 -22.04
C GLN A 24 10.73 -18.07 -23.39
N LYS A 25 10.42 -18.89 -24.41
CA LYS A 25 10.87 -18.66 -25.79
C LYS A 25 10.42 -17.29 -26.30
N PHE A 26 9.15 -16.95 -26.06
CA PHE A 26 8.61 -15.65 -26.45
C PHE A 26 9.31 -14.47 -25.74
N ALA A 27 9.58 -14.58 -24.43
CA ALA A 27 10.30 -13.56 -23.67
C ALA A 27 11.74 -13.35 -24.17
N LYS A 28 12.39 -14.40 -24.68
CA LYS A 28 13.73 -14.35 -25.29
C LYS A 28 13.73 -13.79 -26.72
N GLY A 29 12.56 -13.62 -27.34
CA GLY A 29 12.45 -13.18 -28.73
C GLY A 29 12.73 -14.29 -29.75
N GLU A 30 12.63 -15.56 -29.34
CA GLU A 30 12.75 -16.69 -30.26
C GLU A 30 11.52 -16.79 -31.16
N VAL A 31 11.69 -17.38 -32.35
CA VAL A 31 10.59 -17.63 -33.29
C VAL A 31 9.61 -18.63 -32.69
N ILE A 32 8.33 -18.29 -32.74
CA ILE A 32 7.23 -19.14 -32.26
C ILE A 32 6.53 -19.74 -33.47
N ASP A 33 6.40 -21.06 -33.48
CA ASP A 33 5.69 -21.78 -34.53
C ASP A 33 4.24 -21.30 -34.64
N GLU A 34 3.73 -21.16 -35.86
CA GLU A 34 2.42 -20.54 -36.13
C GLU A 34 1.27 -21.22 -35.37
N HIS A 35 1.30 -22.57 -35.28
CA HIS A 35 0.30 -23.35 -34.56
C HIS A 35 0.28 -23.09 -33.03
N LEU A 36 1.39 -22.59 -32.46
CA LEU A 36 1.49 -22.27 -31.02
C LEU A 36 1.11 -20.82 -30.70
N VAL A 37 0.95 -19.96 -31.71
CA VAL A 37 0.64 -18.53 -31.51
C VAL A 37 -0.68 -18.33 -30.80
N ALA A 38 -1.71 -19.13 -31.15
CA ALA A 38 -3.01 -19.05 -30.49
C ALA A 38 -2.93 -19.41 -28.99
N GLN A 39 -2.18 -20.47 -28.67
CA GLN A 39 -1.94 -20.89 -27.29
C GLN A 39 -1.16 -19.83 -26.50
N LEU A 40 -0.12 -19.23 -27.11
CA LEU A 40 0.65 -18.17 -26.49
C LEU A 40 -0.25 -16.96 -26.17
N LYS A 41 -1.05 -16.48 -27.13
CA LYS A 41 -1.97 -15.36 -26.91
C LYS A 41 -2.95 -15.63 -25.76
N HIS A 42 -3.49 -16.85 -25.70
CA HIS A 42 -4.36 -17.26 -24.60
C HIS A 42 -3.65 -17.23 -23.23
N GLN A 43 -2.41 -17.74 -23.15
CA GLN A 43 -1.60 -17.67 -21.93
C GLN A 43 -1.32 -16.23 -21.50
N ILE A 44 -0.98 -15.34 -22.43
CA ILE A 44 -0.72 -13.93 -22.16
C ILE A 44 -1.98 -13.23 -21.65
N ALA A 45 -3.16 -13.53 -22.22
CA ALA A 45 -4.43 -13.00 -21.73
C ALA A 45 -4.70 -13.42 -20.28
N ILE A 46 -4.45 -14.68 -19.93
CA ILE A 46 -4.55 -15.18 -18.55
C ILE A 46 -3.57 -14.44 -17.63
N TYR A 47 -2.30 -14.30 -18.03
CA TYR A 47 -1.30 -13.61 -17.23
C TYR A 47 -1.69 -12.15 -16.99
N ARG A 48 -2.17 -11.46 -18.03
CA ARG A 48 -2.67 -10.08 -17.94
C ARG A 48 -3.82 -9.98 -16.95
N SER A 49 -4.82 -10.86 -17.06
CA SER A 49 -5.96 -10.89 -16.14
C SER A 49 -5.52 -11.11 -14.69
N ARG A 50 -4.62 -12.08 -14.45
CA ARG A 50 -4.15 -12.43 -13.10
C ARG A 50 -3.27 -11.35 -12.47
N LEU A 51 -2.41 -10.70 -13.25
CA LEU A 51 -1.59 -9.60 -12.75
C LEU A 51 -2.46 -8.41 -12.31
N SER A 52 -3.63 -8.20 -12.93
CA SER A 52 -4.57 -7.15 -12.55
C SER A 52 -5.58 -7.55 -11.47
N ASP A 53 -5.55 -8.80 -10.98
CA ASP A 53 -6.52 -9.33 -10.03
C ASP A 53 -5.99 -9.25 -8.59
N ILE A 54 -6.64 -8.43 -7.76
CA ILE A 54 -6.30 -8.28 -6.34
C ILE A 54 -6.44 -9.60 -5.56
N SER A 55 -7.38 -10.46 -5.92
CA SER A 55 -7.56 -11.77 -5.29
C SER A 55 -6.39 -12.69 -5.62
N TRP A 56 -5.87 -12.61 -6.86
CA TRP A 56 -4.68 -13.34 -7.25
C TRP A 56 -3.45 -12.84 -6.50
N PHE A 57 -3.30 -11.52 -6.38
CA PHE A 57 -2.25 -10.91 -5.56
C PHE A 57 -2.31 -11.38 -4.09
N MET A 58 -3.49 -11.30 -3.45
CA MET A 58 -3.68 -11.73 -2.07
C MET A 58 -3.39 -13.21 -1.89
N ARG A 59 -3.80 -14.06 -2.84
CA ARG A 59 -3.49 -15.50 -2.81
C ARG A 59 -1.98 -15.74 -2.80
N CYS A 60 -1.24 -15.07 -3.67
CA CYS A 60 0.21 -15.23 -3.79
C CYS A 60 0.97 -14.63 -2.61
N LEU A 61 0.44 -13.60 -1.96
CA LEU A 61 1.02 -13.02 -0.76
C LEU A 61 0.78 -13.90 0.47
N ASN A 62 -0.46 -14.35 0.66
CA ASN A 62 -0.90 -15.00 1.89
C ASN A 62 -0.36 -16.42 2.04
N GLU A 63 -0.24 -17.16 0.94
CA GLU A 63 0.12 -18.58 0.97
C GLU A 63 1.55 -18.84 1.49
N PRO A 64 2.60 -18.14 1.00
CA PRO A 64 3.95 -18.33 1.54
C PRO A 64 4.06 -17.91 3.01
N ILE A 65 3.39 -16.83 3.41
CA ILE A 65 3.39 -16.34 4.80
C ILE A 65 2.72 -17.37 5.71
N ALA A 66 1.55 -17.89 5.32
CA ALA A 66 0.85 -18.91 6.09
C ALA A 66 1.69 -20.19 6.23
N ARG A 67 2.36 -20.61 5.16
CA ARG A 67 3.23 -21.79 5.19
C ARG A 67 4.41 -21.58 6.13
N GLN A 68 5.06 -20.42 6.05
CA GLN A 68 6.21 -20.08 6.89
C GLN A 68 5.82 -19.99 8.37
N ALA A 69 4.71 -19.32 8.69
CA ALA A 69 4.22 -19.23 10.07
C ALA A 69 3.85 -20.59 10.66
N ASN A 70 3.14 -21.43 9.89
CA ASN A 70 2.81 -22.79 10.33
C ASN A 70 4.05 -23.66 10.56
N LEU A 71 5.09 -23.48 9.72
CA LEU A 71 6.36 -24.17 9.89
C LEU A 71 7.10 -23.71 11.16
N GLU A 72 7.14 -22.39 11.41
CA GLU A 72 7.75 -21.80 12.61
C GLU A 72 7.06 -22.27 13.90
N ASP A 73 5.72 -22.35 13.88
CA ASP A 73 4.91 -22.79 15.03
C ASP A 73 4.75 -24.32 15.11
N ASN A 74 5.40 -25.07 14.21
CA ASN A 74 5.29 -26.53 14.09
C ASN A 74 3.83 -27.04 14.10
N CYS A 75 2.95 -26.34 13.39
CA CYS A 75 1.52 -26.61 13.35
C CYS A 75 1.01 -26.79 11.91
N THR A 76 -0.25 -27.22 11.78
CA THR A 76 -0.94 -27.33 10.49
C THR A 76 -2.31 -26.68 10.59
N GLY A 77 -2.84 -26.21 9.46
CA GLY A 77 -4.17 -25.63 9.39
C GLY A 77 -4.21 -24.24 8.76
N HIS A 78 -5.32 -23.54 9.00
CA HIS A 78 -5.58 -22.22 8.43
C HIS A 78 -4.93 -21.11 9.26
N PHE A 79 -4.05 -20.34 8.64
CA PHE A 79 -3.42 -19.17 9.26
C PHE A 79 -4.27 -17.89 9.09
N TRP A 80 -4.98 -17.75 7.97
CA TRP A 80 -5.79 -16.58 7.64
C TRP A 80 -7.29 -16.87 7.75
N GLU A 81 -8.09 -15.81 7.98
CA GLU A 81 -9.54 -15.86 7.78
C GLU A 81 -9.88 -16.19 6.32
N GLY A 82 -11.05 -16.81 6.09
CA GLY A 82 -11.41 -17.33 4.77
C GLY A 82 -11.57 -16.28 3.66
N ARG A 83 -11.77 -15.00 3.98
CA ARG A 83 -11.95 -13.92 3.00
C ARG A 83 -11.22 -12.66 3.44
N PHE A 84 -10.56 -11.98 2.48
CA PHE A 84 -10.05 -10.63 2.69
C PHE A 84 -11.13 -9.59 2.40
N LYS A 85 -10.98 -8.40 2.99
CA LYS A 85 -11.80 -7.23 2.68
C LYS A 85 -10.99 -6.29 1.80
N SER A 86 -11.63 -5.69 0.80
CA SER A 86 -11.03 -4.66 -0.05
C SER A 86 -12.05 -3.56 -0.28
N GLN A 87 -11.65 -2.33 0.04
CA GLN A 87 -12.47 -1.14 -0.10
C GLN A 87 -11.74 -0.18 -1.03
N ALA A 88 -12.44 0.31 -2.06
CA ALA A 88 -11.92 1.35 -2.93
C ALA A 88 -11.92 2.69 -2.19
N LEU A 89 -10.79 3.40 -2.24
CA LEU A 89 -10.64 4.78 -1.77
C LEU A 89 -10.81 5.68 -2.97
N LEU A 90 -11.86 6.50 -2.97
CA LEU A 90 -12.32 7.22 -4.16
C LEU A 90 -11.86 8.68 -4.21
N ASP A 91 -11.32 9.19 -3.10
CA ASP A 91 -10.85 10.57 -2.99
C ASP A 91 -9.58 10.64 -2.12
N GLU A 92 -8.93 11.80 -2.18
CA GLU A 92 -7.69 12.07 -1.44
C GLU A 92 -7.90 12.06 0.07
N ALA A 93 -9.05 12.56 0.53
CA ALA A 93 -9.47 12.51 1.92
C ALA A 93 -9.46 11.08 2.48
N ALA A 94 -10.04 10.12 1.75
CA ALA A 94 -10.08 8.71 2.10
C ALA A 94 -8.68 8.07 2.07
N VAL A 95 -7.84 8.44 1.09
CA VAL A 95 -6.44 8.00 1.05
C VAL A 95 -5.67 8.48 2.28
N LEU A 96 -5.76 9.77 2.59
CA LEU A 96 -5.06 10.38 3.73
C LEU A 96 -5.58 9.82 5.06
N ALA A 97 -6.90 9.65 5.22
CA ALA A 97 -7.51 9.04 6.39
C ALA A 97 -7.04 7.59 6.57
N CYS A 98 -7.02 6.78 5.52
CA CYS A 98 -6.51 5.41 5.60
C CYS A 98 -5.01 5.35 5.91
N MET A 99 -4.21 6.26 5.34
CA MET A 99 -2.79 6.36 5.67
C MET A 99 -2.58 6.73 7.14
N ALA A 100 -3.27 7.76 7.64
CA ALA A 100 -3.22 8.19 9.03
C ALA A 100 -3.70 7.07 9.97
N TYR A 101 -4.84 6.43 9.68
CA TYR A 101 -5.35 5.28 10.42
C TYR A 101 -4.29 4.20 10.56
N VAL A 102 -3.68 3.75 9.46
CA VAL A 102 -2.63 2.71 9.50
C VAL A 102 -1.41 3.15 10.30
N GLU A 103 -1.03 4.43 10.21
CA GLU A 103 0.12 4.97 10.94
C GLU A 103 -0.13 5.09 12.45
N HIS A 104 -1.35 5.43 12.88
CA HIS A 104 -1.75 5.48 14.30
C HIS A 104 -1.96 4.09 14.90
N PHE A 105 -2.54 3.17 14.13
CA PHE A 105 -2.92 1.84 14.60
C PHE A 105 -1.75 0.84 14.65
N LEU A 106 -0.55 1.23 14.20
CA LEU A 106 0.65 0.37 14.21
C LEU A 106 1.49 0.45 15.50
N PRO A 107 1.56 1.57 16.24
CA PRO A 107 2.32 1.62 17.50
C PRO A 107 1.50 1.86 18.77
N ILE A 108 0.35 2.56 18.73
CA ILE A 108 -0.19 3.17 19.97
C ILE A 108 -1.32 2.36 20.62
N ASP A 109 -2.18 1.67 19.85
CA ASP A 109 -3.42 1.09 20.41
C ASP A 109 -3.67 -0.41 20.13
N ARG A 110 -2.72 -1.18 19.58
CA ARG A 110 -2.83 -2.65 19.52
C ARG A 110 -2.01 -3.30 20.64
N PRO A 111 -2.62 -4.07 21.57
CA PRO A 111 -1.91 -4.74 22.67
C PRO A 111 -0.71 -5.59 22.24
N ILE A 112 -0.76 -6.17 21.04
CA ILE A 112 0.30 -7.04 20.48
C ILE A 112 1.53 -6.24 19.99
N ARG A 113 1.38 -4.97 19.60
CA ARG A 113 2.49 -4.10 19.12
C ARG A 113 2.78 -2.88 19.99
N ALA A 114 1.86 -2.49 20.87
CA ALA A 114 2.05 -1.41 21.85
C ALA A 114 3.20 -1.69 22.84
N MET A 115 3.73 -2.93 22.88
CA MET A 115 4.93 -3.28 23.63
C MET A 115 6.25 -3.10 22.85
N MET A 116 6.21 -2.69 21.57
CA MET A 116 7.43 -2.63 20.73
C MET A 116 7.98 -1.22 20.52
N ALA A 117 7.18 -0.14 20.62
CA ALA A 117 7.64 1.24 20.45
C ALA A 117 6.75 2.24 21.21
N GLN A 118 7.33 3.15 21.99
CA GLN A 118 6.58 4.14 22.78
C GLN A 118 6.25 5.42 22.00
N THR A 119 6.85 5.60 20.83
CA THR A 119 6.65 6.77 19.95
C THR A 119 6.60 6.32 18.48
N PRO A 120 5.87 7.03 17.59
CA PRO A 120 5.84 6.72 16.16
C PRO A 120 7.25 6.68 15.52
N GLU A 121 8.17 7.50 16.01
CA GLU A 121 9.56 7.58 15.61
C GLU A 121 10.36 6.33 15.99
N GLN A 122 9.94 5.58 16.99
CA GLN A 122 10.57 4.31 17.42
C GLN A 122 10.00 3.09 16.68
N SER A 123 8.96 3.26 15.85
CA SER A 123 8.42 2.15 15.08
C SER A 123 9.30 1.85 13.86
N ASP A 124 9.97 0.70 13.88
CA ASP A 124 10.96 0.31 12.85
C ASP A 124 10.37 0.07 11.45
N PHE A 125 9.06 -0.15 11.35
CA PHE A 125 8.42 -0.64 10.12
C PHE A 125 7.17 0.16 9.70
N THR A 126 7.24 1.50 9.73
CA THR A 126 6.15 2.38 9.26
C THR A 126 6.53 3.19 8.03
N SER A 127 5.54 3.50 7.18
CA SER A 127 5.67 4.51 6.12
C SER A 127 6.06 5.88 6.69
N LEU A 128 5.53 6.23 7.85
CA LEU A 128 5.82 7.48 8.56
C LEU A 128 7.32 7.61 8.86
N LYS A 129 7.94 6.57 9.45
CA LYS A 129 9.38 6.55 9.73
C LYS A 129 10.21 6.80 8.47
N LEU A 130 9.86 6.13 7.37
CA LEU A 130 10.55 6.31 6.08
C LEU A 130 10.42 7.75 5.56
N ARG A 131 9.23 8.34 5.68
CA ARG A 131 8.96 9.73 5.27
C ARG A 131 9.72 10.73 6.13
N VAL A 132 9.68 10.59 7.45
CA VAL A 132 10.40 11.47 8.39
C VAL A 132 11.91 11.36 8.17
N THR A 133 12.45 10.15 8.07
CA THR A 133 13.90 9.93 7.85
C THR A 133 14.39 10.55 6.55
N ALA A 134 13.60 10.46 5.47
CA ALA A 134 13.93 11.12 4.21
C ALA A 134 13.80 12.65 4.33
N ALA A 135 12.75 13.15 5.01
CA ALA A 135 12.51 14.57 5.19
C ALA A 135 13.62 15.26 5.99
N LEU A 136 14.21 14.58 6.99
CA LEU A 136 15.40 15.06 7.71
C LEU A 136 16.61 15.30 6.79
N LYS A 137 16.65 14.65 5.63
CA LYS A 137 17.67 14.84 4.58
C LYS A 137 17.21 15.80 3.47
N GLY A 138 16.05 16.44 3.62
CA GLY A 138 15.43 17.27 2.58
C GLY A 138 14.90 16.48 1.39
N GLN A 139 14.61 15.18 1.56
CA GLN A 139 14.22 14.26 0.49
C GLN A 139 12.87 13.59 0.78
N GLN A 140 12.34 12.88 -0.23
CA GLN A 140 11.23 11.95 -0.06
C GLN A 140 11.67 10.52 -0.36
N PRO A 141 11.08 9.51 0.30
CA PRO A 141 11.51 8.12 0.14
C PRO A 141 11.14 7.57 -1.24
N SER A 142 12.11 6.96 -1.93
CA SER A 142 11.93 6.41 -3.29
C SER A 142 10.99 5.21 -3.37
N LYS A 143 10.81 4.49 -2.24
CA LYS A 143 9.95 3.31 -2.15
C LYS A 143 8.46 3.63 -1.95
N LEU A 144 8.12 4.89 -1.63
CA LEU A 144 6.73 5.31 -1.40
C LEU A 144 6.32 6.32 -2.46
N LEU A 145 5.01 6.44 -2.66
CA LEU A 145 4.46 7.50 -3.49
C LEU A 145 4.76 8.86 -2.82
N ALA A 146 5.35 9.77 -3.59
CA ALA A 146 5.77 11.08 -3.12
C ALA A 146 4.57 12.01 -2.96
N PHE A 147 4.63 12.87 -1.95
CA PHE A 147 3.74 14.02 -1.81
C PHE A 147 4.17 15.12 -2.77
N ILE A 148 3.25 15.64 -3.57
CA ILE A 148 3.57 16.60 -4.64
C ILE A 148 3.02 18.00 -4.36
N GLY A 149 2.44 18.22 -3.17
CA GLY A 149 1.82 19.48 -2.79
C GLY A 149 0.43 19.63 -3.42
N ASN A 150 0.00 20.89 -3.59
CA ASN A 150 -1.31 21.21 -4.12
C ASN A 150 -1.45 20.77 -5.59
N GLU A 151 -2.69 20.55 -6.01
CA GLU A 151 -3.05 20.32 -7.41
C GLU A 151 -2.50 21.43 -8.32
N ARG A 152 -1.99 21.03 -9.48
CA ARG A 152 -1.45 21.93 -10.49
C ARG A 152 -1.64 21.34 -11.88
N GLU A 153 -1.72 22.20 -12.88
CA GLU A 153 -1.76 21.80 -14.29
C GLU A 153 -0.49 20.98 -14.62
N HIS A 154 -0.64 19.83 -15.27
CA HIS A 154 0.43 18.84 -15.49
C HIS A 154 1.00 18.21 -14.20
N GLN A 155 0.10 17.70 -13.35
CA GLN A 155 0.48 17.10 -12.08
C GLN A 155 1.35 15.83 -12.27
N PRO A 156 2.54 15.76 -11.63
CA PRO A 156 3.33 14.53 -11.63
C PRO A 156 2.60 13.43 -10.86
N LYS A 157 2.92 12.16 -11.13
CA LYS A 157 2.33 11.04 -10.39
C LYS A 157 2.74 11.11 -8.92
N GLY A 158 1.78 11.32 -8.02
CA GLY A 158 2.04 11.47 -6.58
C GLY A 158 0.76 11.64 -5.76
N ILE A 159 0.92 11.85 -4.45
CA ILE A 159 -0.15 12.21 -3.52
C ILE A 159 -0.29 13.73 -3.54
N ALA A 160 -1.43 14.24 -4.02
CA ALA A 160 -1.74 15.67 -4.18
C ALA A 160 -1.96 16.39 -2.83
N PHE A 161 -0.98 16.29 -1.94
CA PHE A 161 -1.06 16.86 -0.61
C PHE A 161 0.31 17.31 -0.13
N SER A 162 0.33 18.20 0.85
CA SER A 162 1.57 18.67 1.50
C SER A 162 2.05 17.62 2.49
N LEU A 163 3.31 17.16 2.35
CA LEU A 163 3.90 16.26 3.35
C LEU A 163 3.91 16.90 4.74
N LYS A 164 4.14 18.21 4.83
CA LYS A 164 4.12 18.92 6.11
C LYS A 164 2.73 18.88 6.74
N ASP A 165 1.70 19.22 5.97
CA ASP A 165 0.30 19.23 6.42
C ASP A 165 -0.12 17.80 6.83
N TYR A 166 0.37 16.78 6.11
CA TYR A 166 0.14 15.38 6.45
C TYR A 166 0.77 14.99 7.79
N LEU A 167 2.05 15.32 8.00
CA LEU A 167 2.76 14.99 9.24
C LEU A 167 2.13 15.71 10.45
N GLU A 168 1.69 16.96 10.27
CA GLU A 168 0.95 17.72 11.28
C GLU A 168 -0.38 17.06 11.61
N LEU A 169 -1.15 16.68 10.60
CA LEU A 169 -2.43 16.01 10.79
C LEU A 169 -2.29 14.67 11.51
N VAL A 170 -1.28 13.88 11.15
CA VAL A 170 -0.96 12.61 11.83
C VAL A 170 -0.57 12.88 13.29
N ASP A 171 0.44 13.71 13.57
CA ASP A 171 0.86 13.97 14.96
C ASP A 171 -0.32 14.43 15.85
N GLU A 172 -1.13 15.37 15.36
CA GLU A 172 -2.28 15.86 16.12
C GLU A 172 -3.38 14.80 16.31
N THR A 173 -3.67 14.01 15.29
CA THR A 173 -4.64 12.90 15.38
C THR A 173 -4.20 11.89 16.43
N GLY A 174 -2.91 11.51 16.43
CA GLY A 174 -2.34 10.61 17.44
C GLY A 174 -2.42 11.15 18.87
N ARG A 175 -2.31 12.47 19.05
CA ARG A 175 -2.46 13.11 20.37
C ARG A 175 -3.92 13.16 20.86
N VAL A 176 -4.89 13.20 19.95
CA VAL A 176 -6.33 13.23 20.29
C VAL A 176 -6.86 11.84 20.64
N ILE A 177 -6.39 10.80 19.95
CA ILE A 177 -6.84 9.41 20.16
C ILE A 177 -6.28 8.81 21.47
N ARG A 178 -5.12 9.27 21.93
CA ARG A 178 -4.46 8.78 23.16
C ARG A 178 -5.34 8.93 24.40
N ASN A 179 -5.66 7.80 25.03
CA ASN A 179 -6.50 7.74 26.24
C ASN A 179 -5.95 8.51 27.45
N ASP A 180 -4.62 8.73 27.51
CA ASP A 180 -3.95 9.43 28.61
C ASP A 180 -3.91 10.97 28.46
N LYS A 181 -4.23 11.49 27.27
CA LYS A 181 -4.30 12.94 26.99
C LYS A 181 -5.49 13.26 26.10
N ARG A 182 -6.48 13.99 26.63
CA ARG A 182 -7.51 14.64 25.81
C ARG A 182 -6.90 15.86 25.10
N GLY A 183 -6.23 15.63 23.98
CA GLY A 183 -5.87 16.69 23.05
C GLY A 183 -7.11 17.20 22.29
N ALA A 184 -7.09 18.46 21.86
CA ALA A 184 -8.00 18.95 20.84
C ALA A 184 -7.21 19.18 19.55
N ILE A 185 -7.82 18.92 18.39
CA ILE A 185 -7.24 19.31 17.10
C ILE A 185 -7.05 20.82 17.09
N SER A 186 -5.85 21.28 16.77
CA SER A 186 -5.49 22.69 16.73
C SER A 186 -6.23 23.43 15.60
N SER A 187 -6.18 24.75 15.63
CA SER A 187 -6.76 25.56 14.56
C SER A 187 -6.04 25.41 13.20
N SER A 188 -4.78 24.97 13.18
CA SER A 188 -4.05 24.70 11.93
C SER A 188 -4.48 23.37 11.32
N ALA A 189 -4.53 22.29 12.11
CA ALA A 189 -5.04 21.01 11.64
C ALA A 189 -6.53 21.06 11.30
N ALA A 190 -7.35 21.84 12.02
CA ALA A 190 -8.75 22.07 11.65
C ALA A 190 -8.89 22.78 10.29
N ARG A 191 -7.99 23.72 9.96
CA ARG A 191 -7.95 24.34 8.62
C ARG A 191 -7.56 23.36 7.53
N ILE A 192 -6.64 22.43 7.82
CA ILE A 192 -6.28 21.34 6.91
C ILE A 192 -7.49 20.45 6.63
N LEU A 193 -8.21 20.02 7.67
CA LEU A 193 -9.42 19.20 7.54
C LEU A 193 -10.55 19.92 6.79
N SER A 194 -10.72 21.23 7.03
CA SER A 194 -11.68 22.04 6.29
C SER A 194 -11.37 22.09 4.79
N ARG A 195 -10.09 22.12 4.39
CA ARG A 195 -9.68 22.05 2.97
C ARG A 195 -9.99 20.69 2.35
N LEU A 196 -9.93 19.62 3.15
CA LEU A 196 -10.34 18.26 2.77
C LEU A 196 -11.86 18.05 2.80
N ASN A 197 -12.63 19.07 3.19
CA ASN A 197 -14.08 18.99 3.40
C ASN A 197 -14.50 17.92 4.44
N ILE A 198 -13.69 17.73 5.48
CA ILE A 198 -13.95 16.80 6.59
C ILE A 198 -14.08 17.60 7.90
N SER A 199 -15.10 17.29 8.70
CA SER A 199 -15.19 17.86 10.05
C SER A 199 -14.22 17.15 11.00
N VAL A 200 -13.73 17.87 12.01
CA VAL A 200 -12.89 17.28 13.09
C VAL A 200 -13.55 16.05 13.71
N ALA A 201 -14.85 16.12 13.99
CA ALA A 201 -15.59 15.01 14.58
C ALA A 201 -15.65 13.77 13.66
N ASN A 202 -15.85 13.97 12.35
CA ASN A 202 -15.86 12.86 11.41
C ASN A 202 -14.47 12.28 11.22
N TRP A 203 -13.43 13.11 11.17
CA TRP A 203 -12.04 12.68 11.07
C TRP A 203 -11.66 11.74 12.21
N VAL A 204 -11.87 12.17 13.46
CA VAL A 204 -11.57 11.36 14.67
C VAL A 204 -12.38 10.06 14.72
N LYS A 205 -13.53 9.99 14.04
CA LYS A 205 -14.34 8.76 13.98
C LYS A 205 -13.79 7.74 12.98
N ILE A 206 -13.12 8.19 11.92
CA ILE A 206 -12.63 7.34 10.82
C ILE A 206 -11.14 7.02 10.91
N THR A 207 -10.40 7.73 11.76
CA THR A 207 -8.99 7.50 12.11
C THR A 207 -8.86 6.91 13.51
#